data_AF-A0A2D6TKW0-F1
#
_entry.id   AF-A0A2D6TKW0-F1
#
_cell.length_a   1.000
_cell.length_b   1.000
_cell.length_c   1.000
_cell.angle_alpha   90.00
_cell.angle_beta   90.00
_cell.angle_gamma   90.00
#
_symmetry.space_group_name_H-M   'P 1'
#
loop_
_entity.id
_entity.type
_entity.pdbx_description
1 polymer ?
#
loop_
_entity_poly.entity_id
_entity_poly.type
_entity_poly.pdbx_seq_one_letter_code
_entity_poly.pdbx_strand_id
1 'polypeptide(L)'
;MDKKEALKLVQESGHELVYLPDEFKKDKEIVLEAVKTYGRALEYADDSLKKDKEIVLTAVKQSGYVLQQADDSLKKDREIVLEAVKTYGCALEYADDSLKKDKEIVLEAVKQNGGALKHADKKLQDDKEIVTTKTKLNIKKFKKLEQEAFNNTDESGYYMDEFDYCLGNLAEDLCSAGEKEWARKIYKVVEEKLGSQIDSEIYLNLAEDVATYLGDKEWARKIYKEAEGIVDGEALADSIIENLGDKEWAKKVQES
;
A
#
# COMPACT_ATOMS: atom_id res chain seq x y z
N MET A 1 25.49 -1.35 40.19
CA MET A 1 24.09 -1.68 39.86
C MET A 1 23.98 -3.18 39.89
N ASP A 2 23.04 -3.71 40.63
CA ASP A 2 22.73 -5.14 40.66
C ASP A 2 21.62 -5.50 39.66
N LYS A 3 21.33 -6.80 39.54
CA LYS A 3 20.30 -7.32 38.64
C LYS A 3 18.90 -6.79 38.97
N LYS A 4 18.57 -6.57 40.25
CA LYS A 4 17.25 -6.11 40.69
C LYS A 4 17.03 -4.65 40.29
N GLU A 5 18.05 -3.82 40.42
CA GLU A 5 18.01 -2.44 39.94
C GLU A 5 17.92 -2.38 38.41
N ALA A 6 18.69 -3.20 37.69
CA ALA A 6 18.59 -3.31 36.23
C ALA A 6 17.19 -3.74 35.77
N LEU A 7 16.58 -4.74 36.42
CA LEU A 7 15.21 -5.19 36.14
C LEU A 7 14.20 -4.06 36.33
N LYS A 8 14.32 -3.29 37.42
CA LYS A 8 13.41 -2.17 37.67
C LYS A 8 13.48 -1.12 36.56
N LEU A 9 14.69 -0.79 36.09
CA LEU A 9 14.87 0.18 35.01
C LEU A 9 14.21 -0.28 33.69
N VAL A 10 14.46 -1.52 33.27
CA VAL A 10 13.89 -2.02 31.99
C VAL A 10 12.38 -2.27 32.06
N GLN A 11 11.85 -2.53 33.25
CA GLN A 11 10.40 -2.62 33.50
C GLN A 11 9.71 -1.25 33.43
N GLU A 12 10.38 -0.18 33.85
CA GLU A 12 9.89 1.19 33.68
C GLU A 12 10.00 1.64 32.22
N SER A 13 11.12 1.30 31.55
CA SER A 13 11.35 1.60 30.13
C SER A 13 12.36 0.63 29.52
N GLY A 14 11.93 -0.22 28.60
CA GLY A 14 12.81 -1.20 27.96
C GLY A 14 13.93 -0.59 27.13
N HIS A 15 13.82 0.69 26.75
CA HIS A 15 14.90 1.44 26.12
C HIS A 15 16.15 1.53 27.01
N GLU A 16 16.02 1.48 28.34
CA GLU A 16 17.14 1.56 29.29
C GLU A 16 18.19 0.47 29.10
N LEU A 17 17.85 -0.65 28.46
CA LEU A 17 18.79 -1.73 28.16
C LEU A 17 20.05 -1.24 27.41
N VAL A 18 19.93 -0.18 26.59
CA VAL A 18 21.09 0.39 25.86
C VAL A 18 22.19 0.89 26.80
N TYR A 19 21.81 1.43 27.97
CA TYR A 19 22.72 2.03 28.95
C TYR A 19 23.22 1.03 30.00
N LEU A 20 22.66 -0.18 30.04
CA LEU A 20 23.09 -1.21 30.98
C LEU A 20 24.43 -1.83 30.55
N PRO A 21 25.29 -2.22 31.52
CA PRO A 21 26.46 -3.05 31.27
C PRO A 21 26.21 -4.30 30.41
N ASP A 22 27.20 -4.73 29.63
CA ASP A 22 27.06 -5.85 28.68
C ASP A 22 26.68 -7.18 29.34
N GLU A 23 27.00 -7.37 30.62
CA GLU A 23 26.55 -8.55 31.38
C GLU A 23 25.02 -8.64 31.49
N PHE A 24 24.32 -7.51 31.54
CA PHE A 24 22.86 -7.46 31.58
C PHE A 24 22.22 -7.62 30.20
N LYS A 25 22.91 -7.21 29.13
CA LYS A 25 22.51 -7.47 27.74
C LYS A 25 22.59 -8.96 27.37
N LYS A 26 23.29 -9.76 28.18
CA LYS A 26 23.37 -11.23 28.11
C LYS A 26 22.42 -11.93 29.06
N ASP A 27 21.79 -11.21 29.99
CA ASP A 27 20.84 -11.79 30.94
C ASP A 27 19.46 -11.91 30.27
N LYS A 28 19.04 -13.15 30.01
CA LYS A 28 17.76 -13.45 29.36
C LYS A 28 16.56 -12.79 30.06
N GLU A 29 16.53 -12.76 31.38
CA GLU A 29 15.38 -12.21 32.13
C GLU A 29 15.30 -10.70 31.95
N ILE A 30 16.43 -9.99 32.06
CA ILE A 30 16.48 -8.54 31.87
C ILE A 30 16.12 -8.17 30.43
N VAL A 31 16.68 -8.88 29.44
CA VAL A 31 16.36 -8.62 28.03
C VAL A 31 14.90 -8.93 27.74
N LEU A 32 14.35 -10.02 28.28
CA LEU A 32 12.94 -10.38 28.10
C LEU A 32 12.01 -9.31 28.69
N GLU A 33 12.30 -8.79 29.88
CA GLU A 33 11.54 -7.70 30.48
C GLU A 33 11.66 -6.40 29.66
N ALA A 34 12.84 -6.10 29.12
CA ALA A 34 13.05 -4.94 28.26
C ALA A 34 12.22 -5.02 26.96
N VAL A 35 12.21 -6.17 26.27
CA VAL A 35 11.46 -6.29 25.01
C VAL A 35 9.94 -6.31 25.21
N LYS A 36 9.44 -6.66 26.41
CA LYS A 36 8.01 -6.58 26.74
C LYS A 36 7.50 -5.14 26.71
N THR A 37 8.31 -4.18 27.15
CA THR A 37 7.94 -2.75 27.23
C THR A 37 8.44 -1.96 26.02
N TYR A 38 9.51 -2.41 25.36
CA TYR A 38 10.08 -1.76 24.18
C TYR A 38 10.70 -2.79 23.23
N GLY A 39 9.96 -3.21 22.19
CA GLY A 39 10.41 -4.29 21.28
C GLY A 39 11.78 -4.05 20.64
N ARG A 40 12.14 -2.79 20.35
CA ARG A 40 13.45 -2.41 19.79
C ARG A 40 14.62 -2.64 20.76
N ALA A 41 14.38 -2.91 22.03
CA ALA A 41 15.42 -3.32 22.98
C ALA A 41 16.20 -4.56 22.49
N LEU A 42 15.60 -5.39 21.64
CA LEU A 42 16.26 -6.54 21.01
C LEU A 42 17.55 -6.15 20.25
N GLU A 43 17.64 -4.95 19.70
CA GLU A 43 18.85 -4.44 19.01
C GLU A 43 20.09 -4.49 19.92
N TYR A 44 19.89 -4.21 21.21
CA TYR A 44 20.95 -4.13 22.23
C TYR A 44 21.22 -5.45 22.95
N ALA A 45 20.38 -6.47 22.74
CA ALA A 45 20.61 -7.78 23.31
C ALA A 45 21.86 -8.42 22.71
N ASP A 46 22.52 -9.28 23.49
CA ASP A 46 23.59 -10.13 22.99
C ASP A 46 23.09 -11.03 21.85
N ASP A 47 23.95 -11.33 20.88
CA ASP A 47 23.58 -12.12 19.69
C ASP A 47 23.09 -13.53 20.05
N SER A 48 23.51 -14.09 21.20
CA SER A 48 22.96 -15.35 21.70
C SER A 48 21.48 -15.27 22.07
N LEU A 49 21.00 -14.10 22.49
CA LEU A 49 19.60 -13.84 22.84
C LEU A 49 18.75 -13.42 21.63
N LYS A 50 19.37 -12.89 20.56
CA LYS A 50 18.71 -12.68 19.26
C LYS A 50 18.34 -13.99 18.54
N LYS A 51 18.82 -15.12 19.05
CA LYS A 51 18.46 -16.50 18.65
C LYS A 51 17.40 -17.12 19.55
N ASP A 52 17.07 -16.48 20.67
CA ASP A 52 16.06 -16.99 21.59
C ASP A 52 14.67 -16.67 21.03
N LYS A 53 13.96 -17.73 20.63
CA LYS A 53 12.63 -17.63 20.03
C LYS A 53 11.63 -16.88 20.93
N GLU A 54 11.70 -17.05 22.24
CA GLU A 54 10.77 -16.38 23.17
C GLU A 54 11.00 -14.87 23.17
N ILE A 55 12.25 -14.43 23.31
CA ILE A 55 12.61 -13.01 23.32
C ILE A 55 12.23 -12.36 21.98
N VAL A 56 12.60 -12.99 20.86
CA VAL A 56 12.32 -12.45 19.52
C VAL A 56 10.82 -12.40 19.26
N LEU A 57 10.07 -13.44 19.61
CA LEU A 57 8.62 -13.46 19.45
C LEU A 57 7.94 -12.37 20.30
N THR A 58 8.41 -12.14 21.52
CA THR A 58 7.92 -11.02 22.35
C THR A 58 8.22 -9.67 21.71
N ALA A 59 9.43 -9.49 21.16
CA ALA A 59 9.84 -8.25 20.52
C ALA A 59 9.03 -7.93 19.26
N VAL A 60 8.82 -8.89 18.35
CA VAL A 60 8.07 -8.67 17.09
C VAL A 60 6.58 -8.38 17.31
N LYS A 61 6.00 -8.87 18.42
CA LYS A 61 4.64 -8.53 18.84
C LYS A 61 4.49 -7.06 19.22
N GLN A 62 5.56 -6.41 19.67
CA GLN A 62 5.58 -4.97 19.94
C GLN A 62 5.89 -4.17 18.66
N SER A 63 6.84 -4.63 17.86
CA SER A 63 7.22 -3.95 16.62
C SER A 63 7.84 -4.93 15.63
N GLY A 64 7.12 -5.28 14.56
CA GLY A 64 7.59 -6.23 13.55
C GLY A 64 8.86 -5.79 12.81
N TYR A 65 9.17 -4.49 12.82
CA TYR A 65 10.43 -3.94 12.30
C TYR A 65 11.68 -4.61 12.92
N VAL A 66 11.58 -5.10 14.16
CA VAL A 66 12.71 -5.73 14.86
C VAL A 66 13.08 -7.10 14.32
N LEU A 67 12.29 -7.68 13.40
CA LEU A 67 12.63 -8.93 12.72
C LEU A 67 14.01 -8.88 12.06
N GLN A 68 14.45 -7.71 11.60
CA GLN A 68 15.79 -7.52 11.02
C GLN A 68 16.93 -7.87 12.00
N GLN A 69 16.69 -7.69 13.30
CA GLN A 69 17.63 -7.95 14.38
C GLN A 69 17.63 -9.42 14.82
N ALA A 70 16.62 -10.19 14.43
CA ALA A 70 16.56 -11.60 14.73
C ALA A 70 17.68 -12.35 13.99
N ASP A 71 18.13 -13.45 14.57
CA ASP A 71 19.01 -14.38 13.86
C ASP A 71 18.34 -14.95 12.61
N ASP A 72 19.13 -15.29 11.60
CA ASP A 72 18.63 -15.80 10.33
C ASP A 72 17.84 -17.11 10.47
N SER A 73 18.12 -17.92 11.50
CA SER A 73 17.31 -19.10 11.82
C SER A 73 15.88 -18.75 12.23
N LEU A 74 15.66 -17.60 12.86
CA LEU A 74 14.35 -17.12 13.30
C LEU A 74 13.63 -16.30 12.21
N LYS A 75 14.36 -15.70 11.27
CA LYS A 75 13.77 -15.13 10.03
C LYS A 75 13.16 -16.19 9.11
N LYS A 76 13.46 -17.48 9.36
CA LYS A 76 12.85 -18.66 8.72
C LYS A 76 11.70 -19.24 9.55
N ASP A 77 11.53 -18.80 10.80
CA ASP A 77 10.46 -19.27 11.66
C ASP A 77 9.15 -18.60 11.22
N ARG A 78 8.25 -19.43 10.69
CA ARG A 78 6.96 -19.00 10.16
C ARG A 78 6.14 -18.21 11.18
N GLU A 79 6.14 -18.61 12.44
CA GLU A 79 5.35 -17.98 13.49
C GLU A 79 5.86 -16.57 13.79
N ILE A 80 7.18 -16.42 13.93
CA ILE A 80 7.84 -15.12 14.17
C ILE A 80 7.57 -14.16 13.02
N VAL A 81 7.78 -14.61 11.77
CA VAL A 81 7.57 -13.76 10.60
C VAL A 81 6.12 -13.36 10.44
N LEU A 82 5.18 -14.30 10.63
CA LEU A 82 3.75 -14.00 10.56
C LEU A 82 3.35 -12.95 11.59
N GLU A 83 3.89 -13.03 12.82
CA GLU A 83 3.59 -12.05 13.86
C GLU A 83 4.24 -10.69 13.59
N ALA A 84 5.44 -10.68 13.01
CA ALA A 84 6.11 -9.45 12.59
C ALA A 84 5.34 -8.72 11.49
N VAL A 85 4.84 -9.42 10.46
CA VAL A 85 4.12 -8.75 9.36
C VAL A 85 2.76 -8.20 9.78
N LYS A 86 2.12 -8.79 10.80
CA LYS A 86 0.86 -8.25 11.37
C LYS A 86 1.05 -6.90 12.04
N THR A 87 2.19 -6.67 12.68
CA THR A 87 2.48 -5.40 13.38
C THR A 87 3.20 -4.41 12.46
N TYR A 88 3.97 -4.88 11.49
CA TYR A 88 4.68 -4.08 10.50
C TYR A 88 4.81 -4.83 9.17
N GLY A 89 3.98 -4.52 8.17
CA GLY A 89 3.88 -5.28 6.92
C GLY A 89 5.18 -5.35 6.12
N CYS A 90 5.99 -4.27 6.13
CA CYS A 90 7.30 -4.28 5.50
C CYS A 90 8.34 -5.15 6.23
N ALA A 91 8.01 -5.78 7.36
CA ALA A 91 8.86 -6.80 7.98
C ALA A 91 9.11 -7.97 7.02
N LEU A 92 8.23 -8.18 6.03
CA LEU A 92 8.41 -9.15 4.95
C LEU A 92 9.76 -9.00 4.23
N GLU A 93 10.34 -7.79 4.17
CA GLU A 93 11.68 -7.55 3.62
C GLU A 93 12.75 -8.41 4.26
N TYR A 94 12.67 -8.60 5.58
CA TYR A 94 13.64 -9.32 6.40
C TYR A 94 13.34 -10.81 6.54
N ALA A 95 12.18 -11.26 6.08
CA ALA A 95 11.85 -12.68 6.08
C ALA A 95 12.77 -13.45 5.14
N ASP A 96 13.00 -14.73 5.44
CA ASP A 96 13.68 -15.62 4.52
C ASP A 96 12.92 -15.76 3.19
N ASP A 97 13.64 -15.98 2.10
CA ASP A 97 13.07 -16.10 0.75
C ASP A 97 12.04 -17.24 0.63
N SER A 98 12.13 -18.27 1.46
CA SER A 98 11.10 -19.32 1.52
C SER A 98 9.76 -18.81 2.05
N LEU A 99 9.77 -17.87 2.99
CA LEU A 99 8.57 -17.27 3.58
C LEU A 99 8.01 -16.11 2.75
N LYS A 100 8.86 -15.44 1.95
CA LYS A 100 8.39 -14.48 0.92
C LYS A 100 7.55 -15.14 -0.19
N LYS A 101 7.56 -16.48 -0.27
CA LYS A 101 6.73 -17.31 -1.14
C LYS A 101 5.49 -17.88 -0.44
N ASP A 102 5.37 -17.70 0.88
CA ASP A 102 4.19 -18.12 1.62
C ASP A 102 3.06 -17.11 1.37
N LYS A 103 2.05 -17.54 0.61
CA LYS A 103 0.92 -16.72 0.23
C LYS A 103 0.18 -16.12 1.43
N GLU A 104 0.06 -16.86 2.54
CA GLU A 104 -0.64 -16.38 3.73
C GLU A 104 0.13 -15.23 4.40
N ILE A 105 1.44 -15.39 4.56
CA ILE A 105 2.30 -14.34 5.12
C ILE A 105 2.27 -13.09 4.24
N VAL A 106 2.40 -13.25 2.92
CA VAL A 106 2.38 -12.11 1.99
C VAL A 106 1.02 -11.40 2.03
N LEU A 107 -0.09 -12.15 2.06
CA LEU A 107 -1.42 -11.56 2.20
C LEU A 107 -1.55 -10.76 3.50
N GLU A 108 -1.06 -11.29 4.62
CA GLU A 108 -1.11 -10.59 5.91
C GLU A 108 -0.25 -9.33 5.89
N ALA A 109 0.95 -9.39 5.31
CA ALA A 109 1.82 -8.24 5.12
C ALA A 109 1.16 -7.14 4.27
N VAL A 110 0.50 -7.52 3.17
CA VAL A 110 -0.19 -6.59 2.26
C VAL A 110 -1.43 -5.98 2.90
N LYS A 111 -2.19 -6.74 3.69
CA LYS A 111 -3.32 -6.22 4.48
C LYS A 111 -2.88 -5.20 5.52
N GLN A 112 -1.68 -5.36 6.08
CA GLN A 112 -1.10 -4.40 7.00
C GLN A 112 -0.59 -3.15 6.26
N ASN A 113 0.16 -3.35 5.17
CA ASN A 113 0.70 -2.29 4.31
C ASN A 113 0.82 -2.78 2.87
N GLY A 114 0.04 -2.19 1.95
CA GLY A 114 0.05 -2.56 0.53
C GLY A 114 1.41 -2.41 -0.16
N GLY A 115 2.30 -1.56 0.37
CA GLY A 115 3.68 -1.43 -0.10
C GLY A 115 4.57 -2.62 0.21
N ALA A 116 4.16 -3.54 1.10
CA ALA A 116 4.90 -4.75 1.42
C ALA A 116 5.00 -5.72 0.24
N LEU A 117 4.08 -5.64 -0.73
CA LEU A 117 4.02 -6.52 -1.90
C LEU A 117 5.35 -6.55 -2.68
N LYS A 118 6.09 -5.42 -2.73
CA LYS A 118 7.39 -5.33 -3.43
C LYS A 118 8.46 -6.28 -2.88
N HIS A 119 8.28 -6.79 -1.66
CA HIS A 119 9.20 -7.72 -1.01
C HIS A 119 8.78 -9.19 -1.17
N ALA A 120 7.60 -9.47 -1.71
CA ALA A 120 7.15 -10.83 -1.98
C ALA A 120 7.92 -11.44 -3.15
N ASP A 121 7.88 -12.78 -3.27
CA ASP A 121 8.36 -13.46 -4.47
C ASP A 121 7.64 -12.94 -5.71
N LYS A 122 8.35 -12.85 -6.85
CA LYS A 122 7.81 -12.32 -8.11
C LYS A 122 6.48 -12.95 -8.51
N LYS A 123 6.31 -14.27 -8.29
CA LYS A 123 5.04 -14.96 -8.63
C LYS A 123 3.86 -14.46 -7.81
N LEU A 124 4.09 -14.01 -6.57
CA LEU A 124 3.05 -13.49 -5.68
C LEU A 124 2.81 -12.00 -5.88
N GLN A 125 3.76 -11.27 -6.47
CA GLN A 125 3.55 -9.86 -6.85
C GLN A 125 2.43 -9.72 -7.88
N ASP A 126 2.32 -10.70 -8.78
CA ASP A 126 1.29 -10.75 -9.82
C ASP A 126 0.08 -11.64 -9.42
N ASP A 127 0.05 -12.16 -8.18
CA ASP A 127 -1.07 -13.00 -7.74
C ASP A 127 -2.34 -12.14 -7.61
N LYS A 128 -3.36 -12.51 -8.38
CA LYS A 128 -4.62 -11.77 -8.50
C LYS A 128 -5.28 -11.49 -7.15
N GLU A 129 -5.26 -12.42 -6.21
CA GLU A 129 -5.88 -12.24 -4.90
C GLU A 129 -5.11 -11.21 -4.05
N ILE A 130 -3.79 -11.27 -4.09
CA ILE A 130 -2.91 -10.36 -3.37
C ILE A 130 -3.03 -8.94 -3.94
N VAL A 131 -2.97 -8.80 -5.27
CA VAL A 131 -3.16 -7.52 -5.96
C VAL A 131 -4.53 -6.92 -5.63
N THR A 132 -5.60 -7.71 -5.73
CA THR A 132 -6.96 -7.27 -5.37
C THR A 132 -7.04 -6.81 -3.91
N THR A 133 -6.36 -7.49 -2.99
CA THR A 133 -6.32 -7.12 -1.57
C THR A 133 -5.62 -5.78 -1.37
N LYS A 134 -4.45 -5.59 -2.00
CA LYS A 134 -3.72 -4.31 -2.01
C LYS A 134 -4.59 -3.18 -2.54
N THR A 135 -5.26 -3.40 -3.67
CA THR A 135 -6.19 -2.44 -4.25
C THR A 135 -7.25 -2.05 -3.23
N LYS A 136 -7.96 -3.02 -2.65
CA LYS A 136 -9.02 -2.76 -1.65
C LYS A 136 -8.53 -1.96 -0.43
N LEU A 137 -7.28 -2.14 -0.02
CA LEU A 137 -6.68 -1.33 1.05
C LEU A 137 -6.52 0.13 0.61
N ASN A 138 -5.99 0.35 -0.60
CA ASN A 138 -5.87 1.68 -1.19
C ASN A 138 -7.24 2.35 -1.30
N ILE A 139 -8.28 1.64 -1.76
CA ILE A 139 -9.67 2.11 -1.78
C ILE A 139 -10.08 2.69 -0.43
N LYS A 140 -9.90 1.90 0.64
CA LYS A 140 -10.32 2.31 1.98
C LYS A 140 -9.57 3.57 2.44
N LYS A 141 -8.28 3.67 2.11
CA LYS A 141 -7.45 4.86 2.39
C LYS A 141 -7.95 6.07 1.61
N PHE A 142 -8.22 5.92 0.31
CA PHE A 142 -8.75 6.97 -0.56
C PHE A 142 -10.13 7.45 -0.10
N LYS A 143 -11.08 6.56 0.23
CA LYS A 143 -12.39 6.94 0.79
C LYS A 143 -12.27 7.80 2.04
N LYS A 144 -11.29 7.51 2.89
CA LYS A 144 -11.02 8.29 4.10
C LYS A 144 -10.46 9.67 3.74
N LEU A 145 -9.48 9.74 2.83
CA LEU A 145 -8.91 11.00 2.36
C LEU A 145 -9.94 11.88 1.64
N GLU A 146 -10.81 11.30 0.81
CA GLU A 146 -11.94 11.99 0.17
C GLU A 146 -12.87 12.60 1.22
N GLN A 147 -13.25 11.82 2.24
CA GLN A 147 -14.09 12.31 3.32
C GLN A 147 -13.41 13.43 4.12
N GLU A 148 -12.10 13.34 4.37
CA GLU A 148 -11.33 14.37 5.07
C GLU A 148 -11.18 15.64 4.22
N ALA A 149 -10.94 15.51 2.91
CA ALA A 149 -10.83 16.62 1.97
C ALA A 149 -12.17 17.35 1.77
N PHE A 150 -13.29 16.63 1.68
CA PHE A 150 -14.62 17.23 1.58
C PHE A 150 -15.02 18.01 2.85
N ASN A 151 -14.47 17.62 4.01
CA ASN A 151 -14.70 18.29 5.28
C ASN A 151 -13.78 19.49 5.52
N ASN A 152 -12.69 19.64 4.76
CA ASN A 152 -11.79 20.79 4.79
C ASN A 152 -12.06 21.68 3.58
N THR A 153 -12.93 22.67 3.77
CA THR A 153 -13.25 23.70 2.77
C THR A 153 -12.22 24.84 2.78
N ASP A 154 -10.92 24.55 2.77
CA ASP A 154 -9.93 25.57 2.46
C ASP A 154 -9.61 25.53 0.96
N GLU A 155 -9.91 26.62 0.27
CA GLU A 155 -9.75 26.85 -1.17
C GLU A 155 -8.29 26.84 -1.65
N SER A 156 -7.38 26.16 -0.94
CA SER A 156 -6.00 26.02 -1.37
C SER A 156 -5.89 24.81 -2.31
N GLY A 157 -5.79 25.09 -3.60
CA GLY A 157 -5.64 24.12 -4.70
C GLY A 157 -4.34 23.30 -4.69
N TYR A 158 -3.81 22.96 -3.51
CA TYR A 158 -2.60 22.17 -3.31
C TYR A 158 -2.85 20.65 -3.23
N TYR A 159 -4.12 20.22 -3.22
CA TYR A 159 -4.52 18.80 -3.10
C TYR A 159 -4.78 18.10 -4.44
N MET A 160 -4.72 18.79 -5.58
CA MET A 160 -5.09 18.25 -6.90
C MET A 160 -3.98 17.41 -7.56
N ASP A 161 -2.71 17.78 -7.40
CA ASP A 161 -1.60 17.13 -8.13
C ASP A 161 -1.38 15.65 -7.74
N GLU A 162 -1.65 15.26 -6.49
CA GLU A 162 -1.63 13.84 -6.07
C GLU A 162 -2.91 13.08 -6.46
N PHE A 163 -4.02 13.80 -6.66
CA PHE A 163 -5.32 13.24 -7.01
C PHE A 163 -5.33 12.82 -8.49
N ASP A 164 -4.81 13.66 -9.38
CA ASP A 164 -4.77 13.43 -10.83
C ASP A 164 -3.88 12.23 -11.23
N TYR A 165 -2.71 12.06 -10.60
CA TYR A 165 -1.81 10.93 -10.88
C TYR A 165 -2.36 9.58 -10.37
N CYS A 166 -3.18 9.60 -9.31
CA CYS A 166 -3.75 8.38 -8.74
C CYS A 166 -4.97 7.86 -9.52
N LEU A 167 -5.68 8.73 -10.25
CA LEU A 167 -6.98 8.42 -10.86
C LEU A 167 -6.92 7.34 -11.95
N GLY A 168 -5.98 7.43 -12.90
CA GLY A 168 -5.88 6.46 -14.00
C GLY A 168 -5.55 5.04 -13.51
N ASN A 169 -4.55 4.91 -12.63
CA ASN A 169 -4.12 3.59 -12.13
C ASN A 169 -5.09 2.99 -11.11
N LEU A 170 -5.72 3.82 -10.28
CA LEU A 170 -6.65 3.34 -9.27
C LEU A 170 -7.87 2.70 -9.94
N ALA A 171 -8.32 3.22 -11.07
CA ALA A 171 -9.61 2.84 -11.60
C ALA A 171 -9.60 1.53 -12.42
N GLU A 172 -8.52 1.25 -13.15
CA GLU A 172 -8.22 -0.10 -13.66
C GLU A 172 -8.17 -1.12 -12.51
N ASP A 173 -7.44 -0.79 -11.45
CA ASP A 173 -7.31 -1.61 -10.24
C ASP A 173 -8.70 -1.86 -9.60
N LEU A 174 -9.56 -0.84 -9.54
CA LEU A 174 -10.91 -0.92 -8.99
C LEU A 174 -11.82 -1.86 -9.75
N CYS A 175 -11.81 -1.77 -11.07
CA CYS A 175 -12.63 -2.62 -11.90
C CYS A 175 -12.12 -4.06 -11.89
N SER A 176 -10.80 -4.26 -11.86
CA SER A 176 -10.17 -5.57 -11.62
C SER A 176 -10.53 -6.16 -10.26
N ALA A 177 -10.72 -5.32 -9.24
CA ALA A 177 -11.18 -5.71 -7.90
C ALA A 177 -12.71 -5.90 -7.77
N GLY A 178 -13.49 -5.62 -8.83
CA GLY A 178 -14.94 -5.77 -8.86
C GLY A 178 -15.75 -4.59 -8.29
N GLU A 179 -15.12 -3.43 -8.08
CA GLU A 179 -15.70 -2.26 -7.40
C GLU A 179 -16.21 -1.20 -8.39
N LYS A 180 -16.97 -1.63 -9.41
CA LYS A 180 -17.44 -0.78 -10.54
C LYS A 180 -18.25 0.45 -10.11
N GLU A 181 -19.09 0.31 -9.09
CA GLU A 181 -19.91 1.43 -8.58
C GLU A 181 -19.06 2.53 -7.94
N TRP A 182 -17.92 2.17 -7.35
CA TRP A 182 -17.04 3.16 -6.75
C TRP A 182 -16.14 3.81 -7.80
N ALA A 183 -15.63 3.04 -8.77
CA ALA A 183 -14.96 3.60 -9.95
C ALA A 183 -15.85 4.63 -10.66
N ARG A 184 -17.14 4.33 -10.83
CA ARG A 184 -18.13 5.28 -11.39
C ARG A 184 -18.23 6.60 -10.61
N LYS A 185 -18.20 6.56 -9.26
CA LYS A 185 -18.24 7.78 -8.44
C LYS A 185 -16.99 8.63 -8.61
N ILE A 186 -15.84 7.98 -8.65
CA ILE A 186 -14.55 8.65 -8.86
C ILE A 186 -14.53 9.31 -10.24
N TYR A 187 -14.87 8.59 -11.30
CA TYR A 187 -14.96 9.12 -12.66
C TYR A 187 -15.93 10.31 -12.78
N LYS A 188 -17.01 10.32 -11.99
CA LYS A 188 -17.91 11.49 -11.92
C LYS A 188 -17.22 12.72 -11.33
N VAL A 189 -16.39 12.55 -10.29
CA VAL A 189 -15.60 13.66 -9.73
C VAL A 189 -14.56 14.17 -10.74
N VAL A 190 -13.93 13.28 -11.51
CA VAL A 190 -13.00 13.67 -12.59
C VAL A 190 -13.74 14.44 -13.68
N GLU A 191 -14.88 13.92 -14.14
CA GLU A 191 -15.73 14.56 -15.15
C GLU A 191 -16.13 15.98 -14.74
N GLU A 192 -16.53 16.20 -13.48
CA GLU A 192 -16.88 17.53 -12.95
C GLU A 192 -15.73 18.55 -12.98
N LYS A 193 -14.47 18.07 -13.04
CA LYS A 193 -13.25 18.90 -13.03
C LYS A 193 -12.65 19.10 -14.42
N LEU A 194 -13.16 18.41 -15.44
CA LEU A 194 -12.71 18.59 -16.82
C LEU A 194 -12.82 20.06 -17.27
N GLY A 195 -11.86 20.49 -18.09
CA GLY A 195 -11.85 21.80 -18.76
C GLY A 195 -11.08 22.90 -18.03
N SER A 196 -11.23 23.07 -16.72
CA SER A 196 -10.65 24.23 -16.00
C SER A 196 -9.41 23.95 -15.16
N GLN A 197 -9.11 22.67 -14.89
CA GLN A 197 -8.09 22.31 -13.88
C GLN A 197 -7.23 21.09 -14.25
N ILE A 198 -7.41 20.50 -15.44
CA ILE A 198 -6.87 19.16 -15.76
C ILE A 198 -6.30 19.15 -17.20
N ASP A 199 -5.24 18.36 -17.43
CA ASP A 199 -4.63 18.16 -18.75
C ASP A 199 -5.62 17.56 -19.77
N SER A 200 -5.52 18.02 -21.02
CA SER A 200 -6.27 17.54 -22.18
C SER A 200 -6.23 16.01 -22.35
N GLU A 201 -5.11 15.36 -22.02
CA GLU A 201 -4.96 13.90 -22.14
C GLU A 201 -5.92 13.11 -21.23
N ILE A 202 -6.43 13.72 -20.16
CA ILE A 202 -7.31 13.03 -19.19
C ILE A 202 -8.72 12.78 -19.75
N TYR A 203 -9.14 13.55 -20.76
CA TYR A 203 -10.40 13.29 -21.45
C TYR A 203 -10.40 11.92 -22.13
N LEU A 204 -9.29 11.56 -22.80
CA LEU A 204 -9.15 10.29 -23.49
C LEU A 204 -9.11 9.15 -22.47
N ASN A 205 -8.22 9.23 -21.49
CA ASN A 205 -8.09 8.21 -20.44
C ASN A 205 -9.43 7.92 -19.75
N LEU A 206 -10.17 8.96 -19.35
CA LEU A 206 -11.47 8.79 -18.69
C LEU A 206 -12.51 8.13 -19.60
N ALA A 207 -12.59 8.54 -20.86
CA ALA A 207 -13.56 7.99 -21.81
C ALA A 207 -13.25 6.52 -22.15
N GLU A 208 -11.98 6.18 -22.32
CA GLU A 208 -11.49 4.81 -22.52
C GLU A 208 -11.85 3.92 -21.34
N ASP A 209 -11.54 4.40 -20.13
CA ASP A 209 -11.79 3.69 -18.88
C ASP A 209 -13.28 3.43 -18.64
N VAL A 210 -14.13 4.44 -18.88
CA VAL A 210 -15.58 4.33 -18.77
C VAL A 210 -16.13 3.31 -19.78
N ALA A 211 -15.63 3.33 -21.02
CA ALA A 211 -16.06 2.38 -22.05
C ALA A 211 -15.61 0.95 -21.74
N THR A 212 -14.34 0.78 -21.35
CA THR A 212 -13.71 -0.53 -21.18
C THR A 212 -14.10 -1.18 -19.86
N TYR A 213 -13.98 -0.46 -18.75
CA TYR A 213 -14.10 -1.06 -17.43
C TYR A 213 -15.52 -0.98 -16.85
N LEU A 214 -16.24 0.13 -17.08
CA LEU A 214 -17.64 0.23 -16.70
C LEU A 214 -18.59 -0.34 -17.76
N GLY A 215 -18.15 -0.47 -19.01
CA GLY A 215 -19.00 -0.90 -20.12
C GLY A 215 -20.00 0.18 -20.56
N ASP A 216 -19.82 1.43 -20.12
CA ASP A 216 -20.78 2.51 -20.29
C ASP A 216 -20.43 3.34 -21.53
N LYS A 217 -20.68 2.75 -22.70
CA LYS A 217 -20.35 3.37 -24.00
C LYS A 217 -21.09 4.69 -24.25
N GLU A 218 -22.27 4.87 -23.65
CA GLU A 218 -23.02 6.12 -23.77
C GLU A 218 -22.35 7.25 -22.99
N TRP A 219 -21.86 6.97 -21.79
CA TRP A 219 -21.12 7.95 -21.01
C TRP A 219 -19.77 8.28 -21.65
N ALA A 220 -19.00 7.27 -22.07
CA ALA A 220 -17.75 7.49 -22.82
C ALA A 220 -17.97 8.36 -24.06
N ARG A 221 -19.04 8.11 -24.83
CA ARG A 221 -19.41 8.93 -26.00
C ARG A 221 -19.68 10.39 -25.63
N LYS A 222 -20.18 10.71 -24.43
CA LYS A 222 -20.36 12.12 -24.00
C LYS A 222 -19.01 12.77 -23.75
N ILE A 223 -18.12 12.08 -23.04
CA ILE A 223 -16.79 12.60 -22.70
C ILE A 223 -15.97 12.84 -23.99
N TYR A 224 -15.97 11.90 -24.94
CA TYR A 224 -15.29 12.09 -26.23
C TYR A 224 -15.82 13.30 -27.02
N LYS A 225 -17.12 13.62 -26.94
CA LYS A 225 -17.67 14.82 -27.58
C LYS A 225 -17.18 16.10 -26.92
N GLU A 226 -17.05 16.11 -25.60
CA GLU A 226 -16.51 17.26 -24.88
C GLU A 226 -15.02 17.45 -25.16
N ALA A 227 -14.31 16.39 -25.53
CA ALA A 227 -12.90 16.43 -25.91
C ALA A 227 -12.66 17.01 -27.32
N GLU A 228 -13.68 17.06 -28.19
CA GLU A 228 -13.53 17.58 -29.55
C GLU A 228 -13.02 19.03 -29.55
N GLY A 229 -11.91 19.28 -30.25
CA GLY A 229 -11.26 20.59 -30.29
C GLY A 229 -10.42 20.94 -29.06
N ILE A 230 -10.35 20.05 -28.07
CA ILE A 230 -9.46 20.15 -26.90
C ILE A 230 -8.24 19.23 -27.08
N VAL A 231 -8.49 17.98 -27.46
CA VAL A 231 -7.44 16.97 -27.67
C VAL A 231 -7.06 16.85 -29.15
N ASP A 232 -5.91 16.23 -29.41
CA ASP A 232 -5.48 15.90 -30.76
C ASP A 232 -6.52 15.02 -31.48
N GLY A 233 -6.87 15.43 -32.70
CA GLY A 233 -7.94 14.79 -33.48
C GLY A 233 -7.60 13.38 -33.96
N GLU A 234 -6.33 13.06 -34.17
CA GLU A 234 -5.89 11.71 -34.55
C GLU A 234 -6.03 10.77 -33.34
N ALA A 235 -5.51 11.18 -32.19
CA ALA A 235 -5.62 10.42 -30.94
C ALA A 235 -7.09 10.19 -30.52
N LEU A 236 -7.94 11.22 -30.63
CA LEU A 236 -9.37 11.10 -30.35
C LEU A 236 -10.08 10.14 -31.31
N ALA A 237 -9.77 10.21 -32.59
CA ALA A 237 -10.37 9.34 -33.60
C ALA A 237 -9.99 7.86 -33.39
N ASP A 238 -8.71 7.59 -33.09
CA ASP A 238 -8.24 6.23 -32.80
C ASP A 238 -8.95 5.64 -31.58
N SER A 239 -9.03 6.41 -30.50
CA SER A 239 -9.68 6.00 -29.27
C SER A 239 -11.20 5.75 -29.45
N ILE A 240 -11.89 6.58 -30.24
CA ILE A 240 -13.31 6.36 -30.62
C ILE A 240 -13.47 5.05 -31.40
N ILE A 241 -12.57 4.74 -32.33
CA ILE A 241 -12.63 3.49 -33.11
C ILE A 241 -12.45 2.29 -32.18
N GLU A 242 -11.44 2.32 -31.31
CA GLU A 242 -11.10 1.22 -30.44
C GLU A 242 -12.22 0.93 -29.42
N ASN A 243 -12.72 1.96 -28.75
CA ASN A 243 -13.62 1.80 -27.61
C ASN A 243 -15.10 1.80 -27.99
N LEU A 244 -15.48 2.58 -29.01
CA LEU A 244 -16.87 2.71 -29.46
C LEU A 244 -17.16 2.00 -30.79
N GLY A 245 -16.16 1.76 -31.63
CA GLY A 245 -16.32 1.18 -32.97
C GLY A 245 -16.93 2.13 -33.99
N ASP A 246 -17.00 3.44 -33.71
CA ASP A 246 -17.70 4.44 -34.52
C ASP A 246 -16.76 5.08 -35.56
N LYS A 247 -16.49 4.32 -36.63
CA LYS A 247 -15.56 4.73 -37.70
C LYS A 247 -16.01 5.97 -38.46
N GLU A 248 -17.33 6.18 -38.57
CA GLU A 248 -17.88 7.36 -39.26
C GLU A 248 -17.63 8.63 -38.45
N TRP A 249 -17.80 8.55 -37.13
CA TRP A 249 -17.51 9.68 -36.25
C TRP A 249 -16.01 9.97 -36.19
N ALA A 250 -15.18 8.94 -36.00
CA ALA A 250 -13.73 9.10 -35.99
C ALA A 250 -13.18 9.78 -37.25
N LYS A 251 -13.70 9.42 -38.43
CA LYS A 251 -13.34 10.07 -39.69
C LYS A 251 -13.68 11.56 -39.70
N LYS A 252 -14.84 11.95 -39.16
CA LYS A 252 -15.23 13.37 -39.08
C LYS A 252 -14.30 14.15 -38.15
N VAL A 253 -13.91 13.56 -37.02
CA VAL A 253 -12.98 14.17 -36.07
C VAL A 253 -11.61 14.43 -36.73
N GLN A 254 -11.10 13.48 -37.53
CA GLN A 254 -9.84 13.67 -38.29
C GLN A 254 -9.91 14.76 -39.37
N GLU A 255 -11.11 15.04 -39.88
CA GLU A 255 -11.36 16.05 -40.92
C GLU A 255 -11.66 17.45 -40.35
N SER A 256 -11.76 17.58 -39.01
CA SER A 256 -12.13 18.80 -38.27
C SER A 256 -10.93 19.66 -37.91
#